data_AF-A0A2T4RXT7-F1
#
_entry.id   AF-A0A2T4RXT7-F1
#
_cell.length_a   1.000
_cell.length_b   1.000
_cell.length_c   1.000
_cell.angle_alpha   90.00
_cell.angle_beta   90.00
_cell.angle_gamma   90.00
#
_symmetry.space_group_name_H-M   'P 1'
#
loop_
_entity.id
_entity.type
_entity.pdbx_description
1 polymer ?
#
loop_
_entity_poly.entity_id
_entity_poly.type
_entity_poly.pdbx_seq_one_letter_code
_entity_poly.pdbx_strand_id
1 'polypeptide(L)'
;SIDNPVKNDTLYKGEKEFAGKPITEDTANKVKKELDLVVNSKKSHAQNFRVKGYRIGGKTGTAQVADSENGGYVKGPYPYFSSFIGHAPSKNPEIIVYAGMSLAQKNKQEAYAMNVSSAFNPIMENKLKYLNVG
;
A
#
# COMPACT_ATOMS: atom_id res chain seq x y z
N SER A 1 1.30 1.28 -24.93
CA SER A 1 1.00 2.10 -26.12
C SER A 1 -0.28 1.58 -26.75
N ILE A 2 -0.91 2.38 -27.61
CA ILE A 2 -2.00 1.96 -28.48
C ILE A 2 -1.39 1.90 -29.87
N ASP A 3 -1.15 0.68 -30.34
CA ASP A 3 -0.42 0.43 -31.58
C ASP A 3 -1.32 -0.26 -32.59
N ASN A 4 -1.17 0.12 -33.86
CA ASN A 4 -1.75 -0.61 -34.97
C ASN A 4 -0.70 -1.56 -35.56
N PRO A 5 -0.82 -2.88 -35.36
CA PRO A 5 0.18 -3.82 -35.86
C PRO A 5 0.17 -3.98 -37.39
N VAL A 6 -0.91 -3.56 -38.08
CA VAL A 6 -1.03 -3.65 -39.54
C VAL A 6 -0.42 -2.44 -40.23
N LYS A 7 -0.64 -1.24 -39.68
CA LYS A 7 -0.11 0.02 -40.22
C LYS A 7 1.28 0.38 -39.68
N ASN A 8 1.73 -0.33 -38.63
CA ASN A 8 2.98 -0.05 -37.92
C ASN A 8 3.05 1.40 -37.41
N ASP A 9 1.93 1.94 -36.93
CA ASP A 9 1.85 3.26 -36.31
C ASP A 9 1.40 3.17 -34.84
N THR A 10 1.87 4.12 -34.03
CA THR A 10 1.51 4.26 -32.61
C THR A 10 0.59 5.46 -32.45
N LEU A 11 -0.65 5.20 -32.03
CA LEU A 11 -1.68 6.22 -31.79
C LEU A 11 -1.50 6.92 -30.44
N TYR A 12 -0.91 6.22 -29.45
CA TYR A 12 -0.65 6.77 -28.13
C TYR A 12 0.47 6.01 -27.42
N LYS A 13 1.34 6.74 -26.70
CA LYS A 13 2.33 6.17 -25.80
C LYS A 13 2.30 6.96 -24.50
N GLY A 14 1.96 6.28 -23.40
CA GLY A 14 2.00 6.89 -22.08
C GLY A 14 3.44 7.12 -21.64
N GLU A 15 3.69 8.26 -21.03
CA GLU A 15 4.99 8.65 -20.50
C GLU A 15 4.84 9.11 -19.04
N LYS A 16 5.97 9.23 -18.36
CA LYS A 16 5.99 9.70 -16.97
C LYS A 16 5.70 11.20 -16.94
N GLU A 17 4.67 11.58 -16.22
CA GLU A 17 4.34 12.99 -15.96
C GLU A 17 4.45 13.33 -14.48
N PHE A 18 4.87 14.55 -14.17
CA PHE A 18 4.94 15.05 -12.81
C PHE A 18 3.65 15.79 -12.46
N ALA A 19 2.83 15.19 -11.59
CA ALA A 19 1.57 15.80 -11.13
C ALA A 19 1.78 17.02 -10.20
N GLY A 20 2.99 17.20 -9.65
CA GLY A 20 3.34 18.35 -8.81
C GLY A 20 4.54 18.07 -7.89
N LYS A 21 5.01 19.10 -7.19
CA LYS A 21 6.08 19.02 -6.19
C LYS A 21 5.63 19.67 -4.87
N PRO A 22 4.76 19.02 -4.09
CA PRO A 22 4.19 19.60 -2.88
C PRO A 22 5.18 19.68 -1.70
N ILE A 23 6.29 18.95 -1.75
CA ILE A 23 7.28 18.86 -0.67
C ILE A 23 8.71 18.87 -1.22
N THR A 24 9.67 19.20 -0.35
CA THR A 24 11.11 19.11 -0.65
C THR A 24 11.61 17.68 -0.53
N GLU A 25 12.80 17.43 -1.07
CA GLU A 25 13.48 16.14 -0.93
C GLU A 25 13.79 15.80 0.53
N ASP A 26 14.23 16.78 1.32
CA ASP A 26 14.48 16.61 2.76
C ASP A 26 13.21 16.18 3.52
N THR A 27 12.08 16.83 3.23
CA THR A 27 10.78 16.44 3.82
C THR A 27 10.41 15.02 3.40
N ALA A 28 10.57 14.65 2.12
CA ALA A 28 10.28 13.29 1.65
C ALA A 28 11.18 12.23 2.33
N ASN A 29 12.46 12.54 2.56
CA ASN A 29 13.39 11.65 3.25
C ASN A 29 13.04 11.47 4.72
N LYS A 30 12.62 12.54 5.41
CA LYS A 30 12.10 12.47 6.79
C LYS A 30 10.82 11.61 6.85
N VAL A 31 9.88 11.80 5.92
CA VAL A 31 8.67 10.98 5.85
C VAL A 31 9.00 9.50 5.64
N LYS A 32 9.90 9.16 4.70
CA LYS A 32 10.34 7.76 4.51
C LYS A 32 10.92 7.15 5.79
N LYS A 33 11.71 7.91 6.55
CA LYS A 33 12.27 7.46 7.83
C LYS A 33 11.18 7.13 8.85
N GLU A 34 10.15 7.97 8.98
CA GLU A 34 9.05 7.68 9.90
C GLU A 34 8.19 6.49 9.43
N LEU A 35 7.93 6.38 8.12
CA LEU A 35 7.24 5.22 7.54
C LEU A 35 8.01 3.91 7.70
N ASP A 36 9.35 3.96 7.72
CA ASP A 36 10.19 2.82 8.07
C ASP A 36 9.95 2.38 9.52
N LEU A 37 9.87 3.33 10.45
CA LEU A 37 9.66 3.05 11.87
C LEU A 37 8.29 2.48 12.16
N VAL A 38 7.25 2.84 11.39
CA VAL A 38 5.91 2.25 11.52
C VAL A 38 5.97 0.73 11.46
N VAL A 39 6.78 0.15 10.57
CA VAL A 39 6.89 -1.31 10.39
C VAL A 39 8.05 -1.90 11.22
N ASN A 40 9.15 -1.18 11.35
CA ASN A 40 10.43 -1.74 11.81
C ASN A 40 10.82 -1.34 13.24
N SER A 41 10.12 -0.40 13.88
CA SER A 41 10.39 -0.05 15.28
C SER A 41 10.13 -1.25 16.22
N LYS A 42 10.87 -1.32 17.33
CA LYS A 42 10.64 -2.31 18.40
C LYS A 42 9.23 -2.21 19.00
N LYS A 43 8.64 -1.01 18.99
CA LYS A 43 7.28 -0.73 19.49
C LYS A 43 6.22 -0.75 18.38
N SER A 44 6.55 -1.27 17.20
CA SER A 44 5.63 -1.29 16.06
C SER A 44 4.44 -2.22 16.31
N HIS A 45 3.25 -1.74 15.95
CA HIS A 45 2.02 -2.55 15.85
C HIS A 45 1.76 -3.07 14.42
N ALA A 46 2.60 -2.72 13.45
CA ALA A 46 2.45 -3.08 12.03
C ALA A 46 3.49 -4.14 11.58
N GLN A 47 3.99 -4.94 12.52
CA GLN A 47 5.05 -5.93 12.24
C GLN A 47 4.59 -7.05 11.31
N ASN A 48 3.28 -7.28 11.22
CA ASN A 48 2.65 -8.21 10.28
C ASN A 48 2.87 -7.84 8.80
N PHE A 49 3.29 -6.60 8.49
CA PHE A 49 3.65 -6.17 7.13
C PHE A 49 5.13 -6.37 6.77
N ARG A 50 5.93 -6.97 7.66
CA ARG A 50 7.32 -7.32 7.35
C ARG A 50 7.37 -8.46 6.33
N VAL A 51 8.22 -8.31 5.34
CA VAL A 51 8.53 -9.35 4.35
C VAL A 51 9.96 -9.82 4.59
N LYS A 52 10.18 -11.13 4.71
CA LYS A 52 11.51 -11.68 4.96
C LYS A 52 12.46 -11.30 3.82
N GLY A 53 13.64 -10.79 4.16
CA GLY A 53 14.65 -10.37 3.19
C GLY A 53 14.46 -8.96 2.63
N TYR A 54 13.32 -8.30 2.87
CA TYR A 54 13.03 -6.97 2.34
C TYR A 54 12.68 -5.98 3.45
N ARG A 55 13.32 -4.80 3.43
CA ARG A 55 12.98 -3.73 4.36
C ARG A 55 11.80 -2.94 3.83
N ILE A 56 10.64 -3.10 4.45
CA ILE A 56 9.38 -2.43 4.06
C ILE A 56 9.20 -1.15 4.89
N GLY A 57 8.84 -0.04 4.23
CA GLY A 57 8.28 1.15 4.88
C GLY A 57 6.82 1.32 4.47
N GLY A 58 5.99 1.91 5.32
CA GLY A 58 4.58 2.12 4.95
C GLY A 58 3.70 2.59 6.10
N LYS A 59 2.39 2.64 5.84
CA LYS A 59 1.40 3.08 6.83
C LYS A 59 0.12 2.25 6.77
N THR A 60 -0.35 1.87 7.95
CA THR A 60 -1.65 1.23 8.19
C THR A 60 -2.81 2.22 8.17
N GLY A 61 -3.95 1.80 7.64
CA GLY A 61 -5.24 2.49 7.71
C GLY A 61 -6.31 1.56 8.29
N THR A 62 -7.14 2.12 9.17
CA THR A 62 -8.28 1.44 9.82
C THR A 62 -9.40 2.46 9.99
N ALA A 63 -10.12 2.75 8.90
CA ALA A 63 -11.13 3.81 8.86
C ALA A 63 -12.53 3.25 9.12
N GLN A 64 -13.40 4.04 9.76
CA GLN A 64 -14.83 3.73 9.75
C GLN A 64 -15.41 3.98 8.35
N VAL A 65 -16.43 3.21 7.98
CA VAL A 65 -17.10 3.32 6.68
C VAL A 65 -18.41 4.08 6.84
N ALA A 66 -18.68 5.05 5.97
CA ALA A 66 -19.94 5.80 5.99
C ALA A 66 -21.14 4.90 5.69
N ASP A 67 -22.23 5.09 6.43
CA ASP A 67 -23.51 4.43 6.15
C ASP A 67 -24.31 5.30 5.17
N SER A 68 -24.47 4.80 3.93
CA SER A 68 -25.13 5.52 2.84
C SER A 68 -26.65 5.59 2.98
N GLU A 69 -27.26 4.73 3.81
CA GLU A 69 -28.71 4.64 3.94
C GLU A 69 -29.20 5.43 5.15
N ASN A 70 -28.48 5.34 6.28
CA ASN A 70 -28.94 5.88 7.56
C ASN A 70 -28.16 7.12 8.02
N GLY A 71 -27.10 7.50 7.29
CA GLY A 71 -26.15 8.51 7.73
C GLY A 71 -25.25 8.02 8.88
N GLY A 72 -24.16 8.75 9.14
CA GLY A 72 -23.15 8.33 10.12
C GLY A 72 -22.26 7.20 9.60
N TYR A 73 -21.83 6.30 10.50
CA TYR A 73 -20.94 5.18 10.17
C TYR A 73 -21.65 3.83 10.29
N VAL A 74 -21.24 2.87 9.45
CA VAL A 74 -21.69 1.47 9.52
C VAL A 74 -21.43 0.92 10.91
N LYS A 75 -22.44 0.27 11.49
CA LYS A 75 -22.40 -0.29 12.86
C LYS A 75 -22.00 -1.76 12.84
N GLY A 76 -21.40 -2.21 13.95
CA GLY A 76 -21.02 -3.61 14.17
C GLY A 76 -19.72 -3.74 14.98
N PRO A 77 -19.27 -4.97 15.25
CA PRO A 77 -18.07 -5.20 16.05
C PRO A 77 -16.76 -4.81 15.34
N TYR A 78 -16.71 -4.84 14.00
CA TYR A 78 -15.51 -4.43 13.21
C TYR A 78 -15.87 -3.84 11.82
N PRO A 79 -16.62 -2.73 11.73
CA PRO A 79 -17.12 -2.17 10.47
C PRO A 79 -16.09 -1.23 9.82
N TYR A 80 -14.90 -1.76 9.51
CA TYR A 80 -13.77 -0.97 9.08
C TYR A 80 -13.42 -1.15 7.59
N PHE A 81 -12.87 -0.08 7.03
CA PHE A 81 -11.99 -0.12 5.87
C PHE A 81 -10.55 -0.25 6.35
N SER A 82 -10.00 -1.45 6.21
CA SER A 82 -8.61 -1.78 6.51
C SER A 82 -7.76 -1.57 5.27
N SER A 83 -6.65 -0.85 5.38
CA SER A 83 -5.71 -0.65 4.27
C SER A 83 -4.26 -0.58 4.70
N PHE A 84 -3.37 -0.75 3.74
CA PHE A 84 -1.95 -0.49 3.89
C PHE A 84 -1.37 0.05 2.59
N ILE A 85 -0.64 1.16 2.68
CA ILE A 85 0.24 1.65 1.63
C ILE A 85 1.68 1.40 2.06
N GLY A 86 2.42 0.64 1.25
CA GLY A 86 3.79 0.27 1.55
C GLY A 86 4.68 0.34 0.34
N HIS A 87 5.96 0.57 0.60
CA HIS A 87 7.00 0.70 -0.41
C HIS A 87 8.24 -0.09 -0.01
N ALA A 88 8.99 -0.56 -1.00
CA ALA A 88 10.20 -1.34 -0.77
C ALA A 88 11.20 -1.21 -1.93
N PRO A 89 12.51 -1.25 -1.64
CA PRO A 89 13.13 -1.14 -0.31
C PRO A 89 12.86 0.21 0.37
N SER A 90 12.74 0.23 1.69
CA SER A 90 12.25 1.37 2.47
C SER A 90 13.01 2.69 2.24
N LYS A 91 14.33 2.62 2.00
CA LYS A 91 15.19 3.80 1.77
C LYS A 91 15.17 4.29 0.31
N ASN A 92 15.28 3.36 -0.63
CA ASN A 92 15.25 3.59 -2.07
C ASN A 92 14.18 2.70 -2.71
N PRO A 93 12.92 3.15 -2.78
CA PRO A 93 11.82 2.28 -3.15
C PRO A 93 11.74 2.07 -4.66
N GLU A 94 11.61 0.81 -5.07
CA GLU A 94 11.41 0.41 -6.47
C GLU A 94 9.93 0.28 -6.81
N ILE A 95 9.12 -0.15 -5.83
CA ILE A 95 7.68 -0.31 -6.00
C ILE A 95 6.91 0.21 -4.79
N ILE A 96 5.68 0.65 -5.07
CA ILE A 96 4.65 0.98 -4.09
C ILE A 96 3.49 0.01 -4.30
N VAL A 97 2.98 -0.56 -3.22
CA VAL A 97 1.77 -1.40 -3.22
C VAL A 97 0.79 -0.79 -2.25
N TYR A 98 -0.45 -0.58 -2.73
CA TYR A 98 -1.58 -0.20 -1.91
C TYR A 98 -2.64 -1.28 -1.99
N ALA A 99 -3.12 -1.73 -0.82
CA ALA A 99 -4.22 -2.67 -0.70
C ALA A 99 -5.25 -2.17 0.30
N GLY A 100 -6.52 -2.43 0.03
CA GLY A 100 -7.65 -2.05 0.87
C GLY A 100 -8.74 -3.12 0.90
N MET A 101 -9.38 -3.29 2.03
CA MET A 101 -10.50 -4.19 2.26
C MET A 101 -11.57 -3.47 3.08
N SER A 102 -12.78 -3.38 2.54
CA SER A 102 -13.92 -2.73 3.20
C SER A 102 -14.88 -3.76 3.78
N LEU A 103 -15.34 -3.56 5.01
CA LEU A 103 -16.45 -4.27 5.63
C LEU A 103 -16.36 -5.80 5.49
N ALA A 104 -15.31 -6.39 6.08
CA ALA A 104 -15.15 -7.83 6.10
C ALA A 104 -16.42 -8.52 6.66
N GLN A 105 -16.94 -9.50 5.91
CA GLN A 105 -18.16 -10.22 6.29
C GLN A 105 -17.87 -11.48 7.11
N LYS A 106 -16.66 -12.04 6.99
CA LYS A 106 -16.16 -13.21 7.73
C LYS A 106 -14.83 -12.87 8.41
N ASN A 107 -14.48 -13.62 9.46
CA ASN A 107 -13.23 -13.46 10.23
C ASN A 107 -12.96 -11.99 10.63
N LYS A 108 -14.00 -11.27 11.06
CA LYS A 108 -13.96 -9.80 11.20
C LYS A 108 -12.87 -9.30 12.16
N GLN A 109 -12.67 -10.03 13.27
CA GLN A 109 -11.61 -9.72 14.24
C GLN A 109 -10.21 -9.94 13.66
N GLU A 110 -10.02 -11.00 12.88
CA GLU A 110 -8.76 -11.27 12.18
C GLU A 110 -8.49 -10.21 11.12
N ALA A 111 -9.51 -9.85 10.31
CA ALA A 111 -9.43 -8.78 9.33
C ALA A 111 -9.06 -7.42 9.94
N TYR A 112 -9.49 -7.16 11.18
CA TYR A 112 -9.09 -5.98 11.93
C TYR A 112 -7.63 -6.08 12.43
N ALA A 113 -7.26 -7.21 13.03
CA ALA A 113 -5.94 -7.42 13.63
C ALA A 113 -4.81 -7.53 12.58
N MET A 114 -5.05 -8.27 11.50
CA MET A 114 -4.09 -8.52 10.42
C MET A 114 -4.17 -7.46 9.32
N ASN A 115 -5.24 -6.68 9.27
CA ASN A 115 -5.48 -5.71 8.21
C ASN A 115 -5.35 -6.42 6.83
N VAL A 116 -4.73 -5.80 5.83
CA VAL A 116 -4.52 -6.38 4.49
C VAL A 116 -3.18 -7.09 4.32
N SER A 117 -2.49 -7.48 5.41
CA SER A 117 -1.12 -8.04 5.30
C SER A 117 -1.06 -9.36 4.54
N SER A 118 -2.11 -10.18 4.62
CA SER A 118 -2.22 -11.44 3.87
C SER A 118 -2.30 -11.24 2.35
N ALA A 119 -2.73 -10.06 1.89
CA ALA A 119 -2.69 -9.67 0.48
C ALA A 119 -1.37 -8.93 0.16
N PHE A 120 -0.98 -7.95 0.98
CA PHE A 120 0.18 -7.11 0.72
C PHE A 120 1.50 -7.91 0.67
N ASN A 121 1.77 -8.76 1.67
CA ASN A 121 3.06 -9.43 1.80
C ASN A 121 3.40 -10.31 0.58
N PRO A 122 2.54 -11.24 0.12
CA PRO A 122 2.88 -12.06 -1.05
C PRO A 122 2.98 -11.26 -2.34
N ILE A 123 2.17 -10.20 -2.51
CA ILE A 123 2.27 -9.31 -3.69
C ILE A 123 3.63 -8.62 -3.70
N MET A 124 4.01 -8.01 -2.57
CA MET A 124 5.28 -7.29 -2.43
C MET A 124 6.47 -8.24 -2.62
N GLU A 125 6.48 -9.39 -1.95
CA GLU A 125 7.56 -10.38 -2.05
C GLU A 125 7.75 -10.88 -3.49
N ASN A 126 6.67 -11.29 -4.15
CA ASN A 126 6.75 -11.83 -5.51
C ASN A 126 7.19 -10.77 -6.51
N LYS A 127 6.76 -9.51 -6.34
CA LYS A 127 7.18 -8.42 -7.23
C LYS A 127 8.63 -8.04 -7.03
N LEU A 128 9.13 -7.96 -5.80
CA LEU A 128 10.55 -7.68 -5.54
C LEU A 128 11.46 -8.79 -6.08
N LYS A 129 11.07 -10.06 -5.92
CA LYS A 129 11.78 -11.19 -6.53
C LYS A 129 11.79 -11.10 -8.05
N TYR A 130 10.63 -10.84 -8.67
CA TYR A 130 10.51 -10.69 -10.13
C TYR A 130 11.38 -9.57 -10.69
N LEU A 131 11.48 -8.45 -9.95
CA LEU A 131 12.31 -7.30 -10.32
C LEU A 131 13.81 -7.48 -9.97
N ASN A 132 14.21 -8.63 -9.41
CA ASN A 132 15.56 -8.90 -8.93
C ASN A 132 16.08 -7.85 -7.94
N VAL A 133 15.21 -7.36 -7.07
CA VAL A 133 15.58 -6.44 -6.00
C VAL A 133 16.16 -7.24 -4.83
N GLY A 134 17.28 -6.77 -4.27
CA GLY A 134 17.98 -7.35 -3.12
C GLY A 134 18.28 -6.32 -2.04
#